data_AF-K2RDF4-F1
#
_entry.id   AF-K2RDF4-F1
#
_cell.length_a   1.000
_cell.length_b   1.000
_cell.length_c   1.000
_cell.angle_alpha   90.00
_cell.angle_beta   90.00
_cell.angle_gamma   90.00
#
_symmetry.space_group_name_H-M   'P 1'
#
loop_
_entity.id
_entity.type
_entity.pdbx_description
1 polymer ?
#
loop_
_entity_poly.entity_id
_entity_poly.type
_entity_poly.pdbx_seq_one_letter_code
_entity_poly.pdbx_strand_id
1 'polypeptide(L)'
;MAFPSARKITYSTCSIHAQENEHVVLRALASDVARQRGWRVLRREEQVDGMKRWCVRGEEGACDGVEGTEGLDVDKEMVREACIRCEKGTSEGTMGFFVAAFVREGNDEMAEDDAAVETGPDGEEEWNGFSDDDRDNPLGLEQYHKIAVNERVGDAER
;
A
#
# COMPACT_ATOMS: atom_id res chain seq x y z
N MET A 1 -8.35 -7.46 -15.10
CA MET A 1 -7.15 -8.05 -14.47
C MET A 1 -7.56 -8.68 -13.14
N ALA A 2 -7.14 -9.91 -12.83
CA ALA A 2 -7.48 -10.61 -11.59
C ALA A 2 -6.25 -11.32 -11.01
N PHE A 3 -6.16 -11.39 -9.68
CA PHE A 3 -5.06 -12.05 -8.96
C PHE A 3 -5.63 -13.16 -8.05
N PRO A 4 -6.05 -14.30 -8.62
CA PRO A 4 -6.84 -15.29 -7.90
C PRO A 4 -6.07 -15.98 -6.78
N SER A 5 -4.73 -16.00 -6.83
CA SER A 5 -3.88 -16.59 -5.80
C SER A 5 -3.32 -15.59 -4.78
N ALA A 6 -3.58 -14.28 -4.93
CA ALA A 6 -3.04 -13.27 -4.01
C ALA A 6 -3.55 -13.49 -2.58
N ARG A 7 -2.66 -13.61 -1.59
CA ARG A 7 -3.04 -13.80 -0.17
C ARG A 7 -2.75 -12.60 0.71
N LYS A 8 -1.83 -11.75 0.28
CA LYS A 8 -1.43 -10.52 0.98
C LYS A 8 -1.33 -9.41 -0.05
N ILE A 9 -1.92 -8.26 0.26
CA ILE A 9 -1.86 -7.06 -0.58
C ILE A 9 -1.46 -5.90 0.33
N THR A 10 -0.55 -5.06 -0.13
CA THR A 10 -0.21 -3.81 0.57
C THR A 10 -0.67 -2.65 -0.30
N TYR A 11 -1.43 -1.75 0.30
CA TYR A 11 -1.80 -0.47 -0.29
C TYR A 11 -0.98 0.63 0.38
N SER A 12 -0.41 1.53 -0.42
CA SER A 12 0.37 2.65 0.10
C SER A 12 0.22 3.88 -0.77
N THR A 13 0.31 5.06 -0.14
CA THR A 13 0.29 6.35 -0.82
C THR A 13 1.31 7.29 -0.16
N CYS A 14 1.71 8.35 -0.86
CA CYS A 14 2.44 9.48 -0.28
C CYS A 14 1.49 10.61 0.15
N SER A 15 0.19 10.33 0.29
CA SER A 15 -0.82 11.30 0.68
C SER A 15 -1.02 11.32 2.19
N ILE A 16 -1.37 12.49 2.71
CA ILE A 16 -1.81 12.69 4.09
C ILE A 16 -3.34 12.67 4.20
N HIS A 17 -4.08 12.66 3.09
CA HIS A 17 -5.53 12.84 3.07
C HIS A 17 -6.27 11.52 3.29
N ALA A 18 -7.24 11.52 4.22
CA ALA A 18 -8.03 10.33 4.56
C ALA A 18 -8.81 9.76 3.36
N GLN A 19 -9.23 10.62 2.41
CA GLN A 19 -9.95 10.23 1.19
C GLN A 19 -9.16 9.26 0.31
N GLU A 20 -7.83 9.38 0.32
CA GLU A 20 -6.88 8.55 -0.41
C GLU A 20 -6.31 7.42 0.46
N ASN A 21 -6.66 7.37 1.74
CA ASN A 21 -6.06 6.50 2.73
C ASN A 21 -7.12 5.58 3.37
N GLU A 22 -7.58 5.89 4.58
CA GLU A 22 -8.55 5.09 5.34
C GLU A 22 -9.85 4.87 4.56
N HIS A 23 -10.31 5.88 3.81
CA HIS A 23 -11.54 5.76 3.03
C HIS A 23 -11.39 4.74 1.89
N VAL A 24 -10.20 4.64 1.30
CA VAL A 24 -9.91 3.62 0.28
C VAL A 24 -9.87 2.24 0.93
N VAL A 25 -9.25 2.13 2.11
CA VAL A 25 -9.19 0.86 2.86
C VAL A 25 -10.58 0.34 3.19
N LEU A 26 -11.45 1.19 3.74
CA LEU A 26 -12.81 0.79 4.10
C LEU A 26 -13.67 0.45 2.88
N ARG A 27 -13.59 1.24 1.80
CA ARG A 27 -14.31 0.94 0.56
C ARG A 27 -13.82 -0.37 -0.07
N ALA A 28 -12.52 -0.65 0.00
CA ALA A 28 -11.97 -1.92 -0.46
C ALA A 28 -12.54 -3.10 0.35
N LEU A 29 -12.62 -2.99 1.67
CA LEU A 29 -13.25 -4.02 2.52
C LEU A 29 -14.75 -4.18 2.29
N ALA A 30 -15.45 -3.09 1.94
CA ALA A 30 -16.87 -3.11 1.61
C ALA A 30 -17.19 -3.74 0.25
N SER A 31 -16.18 -3.91 -0.63
CA SER A 31 -16.38 -4.48 -1.95
C SER A 31 -16.85 -5.94 -1.91
N ASP A 32 -17.62 -6.33 -2.92
CA ASP A 32 -18.11 -7.71 -3.05
C ASP A 32 -16.98 -8.72 -3.12
N VAL A 33 -15.88 -8.39 -3.83
CA VAL A 33 -14.69 -9.24 -3.92
C VAL A 33 -14.06 -9.44 -2.56
N ALA A 34 -13.97 -8.39 -1.73
CA ALA A 34 -13.41 -8.50 -0.39
C ALA A 34 -14.27 -9.40 0.51
N ARG A 35 -15.58 -9.17 0.51
CA ARG A 35 -16.55 -9.94 1.31
C ARG A 35 -16.60 -11.41 0.89
N GLN A 36 -16.68 -11.70 -0.40
CA GLN A 36 -16.76 -13.07 -0.93
C GLN A 36 -15.48 -13.86 -0.69
N ARG A 37 -14.31 -13.21 -0.84
CA ARG A 37 -13.01 -13.89 -0.72
C ARG A 37 -12.39 -13.78 0.68
N GLY A 38 -13.15 -13.26 1.66
CA GLY A 38 -12.72 -13.19 3.06
C GLY A 38 -11.50 -12.30 3.29
N TRP A 39 -11.38 -11.21 2.55
CA TRP A 39 -10.32 -10.22 2.77
C TRP A 39 -10.56 -9.43 4.05
N ARG A 40 -9.50 -9.24 4.82
CA ARG A 40 -9.48 -8.41 6.03
C ARG A 40 -8.19 -7.61 6.07
N VAL A 41 -8.17 -6.55 6.87
CA VAL A 41 -6.93 -5.83 7.18
C VAL A 41 -6.05 -6.70 8.10
N LEU A 42 -4.74 -6.63 7.90
CA LEU A 42 -3.73 -7.24 8.75
C LEU A 42 -3.63 -6.43 10.06
N ARG A 43 -4.08 -7.03 11.16
CA ARG A 43 -4.16 -6.35 12.45
C ARG A 43 -2.78 -5.97 12.95
N ARG A 44 -2.70 -4.93 13.78
CA ARG A 44 -1.44 -4.46 14.35
C ARG A 44 -0.65 -5.59 15.02
N GLU A 45 -1.32 -6.48 15.74
CA GLU A 45 -0.71 -7.60 16.49
C GLU A 45 -0.15 -8.70 15.57
N GLU A 46 -0.57 -8.73 14.32
CA GLU A 46 -0.13 -9.69 13.30
C GLU A 46 0.99 -9.12 12.42
N GLN A 47 1.23 -7.81 12.48
CA GLN A 47 2.28 -7.15 11.71
C GLN A 47 3.68 -7.56 12.18
N VAL A 48 4.69 -7.31 11.35
CA VAL A 48 6.08 -7.49 11.74
C VAL A 48 6.48 -6.51 12.84
N ASP A 49 7.49 -6.87 13.64
CA ASP A 49 7.94 -6.13 14.82
C ASP A 49 8.18 -4.62 14.58
N GLY A 50 8.73 -4.25 13.43
CA GLY A 50 8.91 -2.84 13.06
C GLY A 50 7.58 -2.09 12.91
N MET A 51 6.66 -2.68 12.16
CA MET A 51 5.32 -2.11 11.93
C MET A 51 4.50 -2.05 13.22
N LYS A 52 4.61 -3.06 14.09
CA LYS A 52 3.98 -3.10 15.44
C LYS A 52 4.40 -1.95 16.34
N ARG A 53 5.70 -1.64 16.36
CA ARG A 53 6.28 -0.59 17.21
C ARG A 53 6.11 0.81 16.64
N TRP A 54 5.78 0.93 15.36
CA TRP A 54 5.51 2.23 14.74
C TRP A 54 4.43 2.98 15.53
N CYS A 55 4.66 4.25 15.88
CA CYS A 55 3.77 4.96 16.78
C CYS A 55 2.61 5.65 16.06
N VAL A 56 2.83 6.10 14.82
CA VAL A 56 1.87 6.91 14.08
C VAL A 56 0.91 6.02 13.27
N ARG A 57 -0.38 6.04 13.65
CA ARG A 57 -1.44 5.18 13.09
C ARG A 57 -2.40 5.96 12.22
N GLY A 58 -3.48 5.31 11.79
CA GLY A 58 -4.59 5.97 11.12
C GLY A 58 -5.12 7.17 11.92
N GLU A 59 -5.70 8.13 11.20
CA GLU A 59 -6.23 9.33 11.81
C GLU A 59 -7.51 9.02 12.62
N GLU A 60 -7.66 9.66 13.79
CA GLU A 60 -8.83 9.48 14.65
C GLU A 60 -10.10 10.01 13.94
N GLY A 61 -11.17 9.22 13.94
CA GLY A 61 -12.42 9.57 13.25
C GLY A 61 -12.38 9.47 11.72
N ALA A 62 -11.22 9.22 11.09
CA ALA A 62 -11.12 9.09 9.63
C ALA A 62 -11.83 7.85 9.06
N CYS A 63 -12.19 6.90 9.92
CA CYS A 63 -12.98 5.74 9.55
C CYS A 63 -14.50 5.96 9.71
N ASP A 64 -14.94 7.13 10.19
CA ASP A 64 -16.34 7.43 10.45
C ASP A 64 -17.05 8.10 9.29
N GLY A 65 -18.33 7.75 9.10
CA GLY A 65 -19.18 8.36 8.07
C GLY A 65 -18.70 8.18 6.63
N VAL A 66 -17.85 7.19 6.34
CA VAL A 66 -17.33 6.97 4.99
C VAL A 66 -18.42 6.39 4.09
N GLU A 67 -18.79 7.15 3.06
CA GLU A 67 -19.78 6.74 2.06
C GLU A 67 -19.38 5.45 1.33
N GLY A 68 -20.35 4.61 0.99
CA GLY A 68 -20.11 3.34 0.28
C GLY A 68 -19.57 2.22 1.18
N THR A 69 -19.59 2.43 2.50
CA THR A 69 -19.21 1.42 3.51
C THR A 69 -20.42 0.95 4.32
N GLU A 70 -21.63 1.27 3.85
CA GLU A 70 -22.87 0.87 4.49
C GLU A 70 -22.96 -0.67 4.55
N GLY A 71 -23.26 -1.18 5.75
CA GLY A 71 -23.30 -2.63 5.99
C GLY A 71 -21.93 -3.32 6.09
N LEU A 72 -20.82 -2.58 6.09
CA LEU A 72 -19.53 -3.14 6.48
C LEU A 72 -19.46 -3.32 8.00
N ASP A 73 -19.49 -4.57 8.47
CA ASP A 73 -19.31 -4.92 9.87
C ASP A 73 -17.81 -5.11 10.18
N VAL A 74 -17.13 -4.00 10.47
CA VAL A 74 -15.72 -3.99 10.87
C VAL A 74 -15.50 -3.05 12.04
N ASP A 75 -14.61 -3.46 12.96
CA ASP A 75 -14.12 -2.58 14.00
C ASP A 75 -13.21 -1.50 13.39
N LYS A 76 -13.73 -0.26 13.35
CA LYS A 76 -13.04 0.90 12.79
C LYS A 76 -11.79 1.30 13.57
N GLU A 77 -11.79 1.09 14.88
CA GLU A 77 -10.61 1.39 15.71
C GLU A 77 -9.50 0.38 15.42
N MET A 78 -9.85 -0.88 15.22
CA MET A 78 -8.90 -1.90 14.76
C MET A 78 -8.33 -1.56 13.37
N VAL A 79 -9.16 -1.08 12.43
CA VAL A 79 -8.69 -0.65 11.10
C VAL A 79 -7.72 0.54 11.22
N ARG A 80 -8.08 1.54 12.05
CA ARG A 80 -7.22 2.69 12.34
C ARG A 80 -5.85 2.25 12.89
N GLU A 81 -5.83 1.34 13.86
CA GLU A 81 -4.61 0.84 14.48
C GLU A 81 -3.76 -0.04 13.55
N ALA A 82 -4.38 -0.68 12.56
CA ALA A 82 -3.67 -1.44 11.54
C ALA A 82 -3.01 -0.55 10.47
N CYS A 83 -3.53 0.66 10.25
CA CYS A 83 -2.93 1.63 9.33
C CYS A 83 -1.61 2.21 9.90
N ILE A 84 -0.68 2.52 9.00
CA ILE A 84 0.57 3.22 9.31
C ILE A 84 0.54 4.57 8.60
N ARG A 85 0.91 5.61 9.32
CA ARG A 85 1.10 6.95 8.76
C ARG A 85 2.50 7.49 9.06
N CYS A 86 2.94 8.41 8.22
CA CYS A 86 4.04 9.31 8.48
C CYS A 86 3.57 10.74 8.20
N GLU A 87 3.91 11.68 9.08
CA GLU A 87 3.60 13.09 8.88
C GLU A 87 4.75 13.81 8.19
N LYS A 88 4.40 14.81 7.38
CA LYS A 88 5.37 15.66 6.70
C LYS A 88 6.07 16.59 7.69
N GLY A 89 7.39 16.72 7.56
CA GLY A 89 8.18 17.70 8.34
C GLY A 89 8.41 17.31 9.81
N THR A 90 8.16 16.06 10.16
CA THR A 90 8.58 15.47 11.45
C THR A 90 10.07 15.11 11.43
N SER A 91 10.61 14.67 12.58
CA SER A 91 12.00 14.21 12.75
C SER A 91 12.41 13.13 11.75
N GLU A 92 11.42 12.39 11.21
CA GLU A 92 11.62 11.29 10.27
C GLU A 92 11.89 11.77 8.83
N GLY A 93 11.77 13.07 8.54
CA GLY A 93 12.11 13.64 7.23
C GLY A 93 11.23 13.16 6.07
N THR A 94 10.04 12.60 6.36
CA THR A 94 9.16 12.03 5.32
C THR A 94 8.33 13.11 4.62
N MET A 95 7.83 12.80 3.43
CA MET A 95 6.95 13.68 2.64
C MET A 95 5.46 13.52 2.99
N GLY A 96 5.13 12.71 4.00
CA GLY A 96 3.79 12.13 4.16
C GLY A 96 3.74 10.74 3.55
N PHE A 97 3.25 9.76 4.30
CA PHE A 97 3.15 8.37 3.81
C PHE A 97 2.03 7.63 4.53
N PHE A 98 1.39 6.70 3.83
CA PHE A 98 0.34 5.82 4.36
C PHE A 98 0.57 4.38 3.91
N VAL A 99 0.32 3.42 4.79
CA VAL A 99 0.35 1.98 4.47
C VAL A 99 -0.79 1.25 5.17
N ALA A 100 -1.48 0.39 4.43
CA ALA A 100 -2.39 -0.61 4.98
C ALA A 100 -2.14 -1.96 4.29
N ALA A 101 -2.14 -3.04 5.07
CA ALA A 101 -1.98 -4.39 4.55
C ALA A 101 -3.28 -5.16 4.68
N PHE A 102 -3.62 -5.93 3.66
CA PHE A 102 -4.77 -6.84 3.60
C PHE A 102 -4.27 -8.27 3.54
N VAL A 103 -5.00 -9.16 4.18
CA VAL A 103 -4.78 -10.60 4.13
C VAL A 103 -6.10 -11.31 3.90
N ARG A 104 -6.04 -12.45 3.22
CA ARG A 104 -7.11 -13.44 3.25
C ARG A 104 -6.54 -14.81 3.55
N GLU A 105 -7.27 -15.57 4.34
CA GLU A 105 -6.93 -16.94 4.70
C GLU A 105 -7.86 -17.87 3.91
N GLY A 106 -7.30 -18.87 3.23
CA GLY A 106 -8.12 -19.79 2.42
C GLY A 106 -7.33 -20.57 1.37
N ASN A 107 -7.77 -21.80 1.13
CA ASN A 107 -7.28 -22.74 0.11
C ASN A 107 -7.72 -22.29 -1.29
N ASP A 108 -6.93 -22.58 -2.34
CA ASP A 108 -7.11 -22.07 -3.72
C ASP A 108 -8.39 -22.54 -4.46
N GLU A 109 -9.32 -23.22 -3.80
CA GLU A 109 -10.46 -23.92 -4.43
C GLU A 109 -11.50 -22.99 -5.10
N MET A 110 -11.46 -21.68 -4.85
CA MET A 110 -12.32 -20.68 -5.51
C MET A 110 -11.65 -19.94 -6.68
N ALA A 111 -10.47 -20.38 -7.14
CA ALA A 111 -9.71 -19.70 -8.18
C ALA A 111 -10.15 -20.00 -9.63
N GLU A 112 -10.97 -21.04 -9.85
CA GLU A 112 -11.17 -21.60 -11.20
C GLU A 112 -12.35 -21.01 -12.00
N ASP A 113 -13.35 -20.39 -11.37
CA ASP A 113 -14.60 -19.98 -12.08
C ASP A 113 -14.63 -18.53 -12.60
N ASP A 114 -13.71 -17.64 -12.19
CA ASP A 114 -13.78 -16.19 -12.51
C ASP A 114 -13.01 -15.77 -13.79
N ALA A 115 -12.49 -16.71 -14.59
CA ALA A 115 -11.65 -16.39 -15.75
C ALA A 115 -12.41 -15.97 -17.02
N ALA A 116 -13.75 -15.97 -17.01
CA ALA A 116 -14.57 -15.62 -18.18
C ALA A 116 -15.22 -14.23 -18.02
N VAL A 117 -14.45 -13.17 -18.23
CA VAL A 117 -14.99 -11.83 -18.54
C VAL A 117 -14.54 -11.46 -19.95
N GLU A 118 -15.52 -11.38 -20.85
CA GLU A 118 -15.43 -10.90 -22.23
C GLU A 118 -14.84 -9.48 -22.27
N THR A 119 -13.71 -9.31 -22.95
CA THR A 119 -13.09 -8.01 -23.20
C THR A 119 -13.71 -7.35 -24.43
N GLY A 120 -14.48 -6.28 -24.23
CA GLY A 120 -14.81 -5.31 -25.29
C GLY A 120 -13.57 -4.50 -25.70
N PRO A 121 -13.55 -3.90 -26.90
CA PRO A 121 -12.33 -3.38 -27.50
C PRO A 121 -12.09 -1.92 -27.10
N ASP A 122 -11.32 -1.69 -26.05
CA ASP A 122 -10.85 -0.34 -25.68
C ASP A 122 -9.33 -0.26 -25.72
N GLY A 123 -8.85 0.81 -26.35
CA GLY A 123 -7.50 1.01 -26.84
C GLY A 123 -6.38 0.83 -25.81
N GLU A 124 -5.34 0.17 -26.28
CA GLU A 124 -4.13 -0.19 -25.57
C GLU A 124 -3.21 1.04 -25.47
N GLU A 125 -3.21 1.75 -24.34
CA GLU A 125 -2.01 2.49 -23.92
C GLU A 125 -1.13 1.55 -23.10
N GLU A 126 -0.35 0.78 -23.85
CA GLU A 126 0.72 -0.11 -23.39
C GLU A 126 1.79 0.69 -22.64
N TRP A 127 1.78 0.55 -21.31
CA TRP A 127 2.72 1.21 -20.41
C TRP A 127 4.12 0.61 -20.59
N ASN A 128 4.96 1.23 -21.41
CA ASN A 128 6.34 0.83 -21.62
C ASN A 128 7.22 1.27 -20.44
N GLY A 129 7.58 0.32 -19.59
CA GLY A 129 8.47 0.51 -18.45
C GLY A 129 9.78 1.22 -18.81
N PHE A 130 10.31 1.95 -17.82
CA PHE A 130 11.51 2.81 -17.91
C PHE A 130 12.61 2.18 -18.75
N SER A 131 12.70 2.64 -19.99
CA SER A 131 13.79 2.32 -20.89
C SER A 131 14.88 3.36 -20.66
N ASP A 132 16.00 2.89 -20.14
CA ASP A 132 17.19 3.66 -19.81
C ASP A 132 17.89 4.09 -21.12
N ASP A 133 17.47 5.20 -21.73
CA ASP A 133 18.21 5.85 -22.82
C ASP A 133 17.99 7.36 -22.82
N ASP A 134 18.41 8.04 -21.75
CA ASP A 134 18.66 9.48 -21.77
C ASP A 134 20.02 9.76 -22.46
N ARG A 135 20.04 9.57 -23.78
CA ARG A 135 21.08 10.11 -24.66
C ARG A 135 20.48 11.15 -25.59
N ASP A 136 20.16 12.31 -25.02
CA ASP A 136 20.32 13.65 -25.61
C ASP A 136 19.39 14.65 -24.92
N ASN A 137 19.80 15.15 -23.76
CA ASN A 137 19.34 16.44 -23.26
C ASN A 137 20.54 17.28 -22.78
N PRO A 138 21.01 18.26 -23.57
CA PRO A 138 22.24 18.98 -23.27
C PRO A 138 22.09 20.09 -22.22
N LEU A 139 21.03 20.09 -21.40
CA LEU A 139 20.77 21.14 -20.42
C LEU A 139 20.36 20.55 -19.06
N GLY A 140 21.34 20.28 -18.20
CA GLY A 140 21.06 19.90 -16.80
C GLY A 140 22.19 19.23 -16.03
N LEU A 141 23.45 19.57 -16.30
CA LEU A 141 24.61 18.99 -15.61
C LEU A 141 25.14 19.92 -14.52
N GLU A 142 24.41 20.06 -13.41
CA GLU A 142 25.00 20.34 -12.08
C GLU A 142 23.94 20.01 -11.02
N GLN A 143 23.92 18.78 -10.49
CA GLN A 143 23.80 18.51 -9.03
C GLN A 143 23.78 17.01 -8.65
N TYR A 144 23.73 16.06 -9.58
CA TYR A 144 23.72 14.63 -9.22
C TYR A 144 25.13 14.06 -9.05
N HIS A 145 25.80 14.43 -7.95
CA HIS A 145 26.93 13.67 -7.44
C HIS A 145 26.88 13.60 -5.92
N LYS A 146 26.47 12.43 -5.43
CA LYS A 146 27.03 11.65 -4.29
C LYS A 146 25.93 10.96 -3.50
N ILE A 147 25.46 9.82 -4.01
CA ILE A 147 25.12 8.68 -3.16
C ILE A 147 26.05 7.56 -3.59
N ALA A 148 27.24 7.53 -2.98
CA ALA A 148 28.08 6.34 -2.98
C ALA A 148 27.70 5.56 -1.72
N VAL A 149 26.97 4.46 -1.92
CA VAL A 149 26.95 3.37 -0.96
C VAL A 149 28.23 2.59 -1.20
N ASN A 150 29.06 2.39 -0.16
CA ASN A 150 29.94 1.22 -0.18
C ASN A 150 30.09 0.63 1.23
N GLU A 151 29.86 -0.67 1.28
CA GLU A 151 29.95 -1.54 2.44
C GLU A 151 31.40 -1.84 2.85
N ARG A 152 31.57 -2.02 4.17
CA ARG A 152 32.46 -2.91 4.92
C ARG A 152 33.99 -2.89 4.71
N VAL A 153 34.66 -2.99 5.87
CA VAL A 153 35.83 -3.83 6.27
C VAL A 153 36.60 -2.95 7.28
N GLY A 154 36.64 -3.26 8.59
CA GLY A 154 37.51 -4.27 9.19
C GLY A 154 38.77 -3.61 9.77
N ASP A 155 39.13 -4.01 11.01
CA ASP A 155 40.42 -3.86 11.71
C ASP A 155 40.73 -2.67 12.66
N ALA A 156 40.87 -3.07 13.93
CA ALA A 156 42.06 -2.96 14.80
C ALA A 156 42.53 -1.61 15.41
N GLU A 157 42.56 -1.64 16.75
CA GLU A 157 43.57 -1.08 17.68
C GLU A 157 43.98 0.41 17.59
N ARG A 158 43.55 1.20 18.57
CA ARG A 158 44.39 1.69 19.69
C ARG A 158 43.59 2.40 20.77
#